data_AF-A0A7V0R4V6-F1
#
_entry.id   AF-A0A7V0R4V6-F1
#
_cell.length_a   1.000
_cell.length_b   1.000
_cell.length_c   1.000
_cell.angle_alpha   90.00
_cell.angle_beta   90.00
_cell.angle_gamma   90.00
#
_symmetry.space_group_name_H-M   'P 1'
#
loop_
_entity.id
_entity.type
_entity.pdbx_description
1 polymer ?
#
loop_
_entity_poly.entity_id
_entity_poly.type
_entity_poly.pdbx_seq_one_letter_code
_entity_poly.pdbx_strand_id
1 'polypeptide(L)'
;MKVLVAMSGGVDSSVAAYLLKEQGHEVIGLSFELWDQRDTKNPNICCSLETIQIARDVAEKLGIKHYTTDVRDSFYRDVIEEFCSLYISGVTPNPCILCNKFIKFKALLNKAAETGADLVATGHYARIDPVPFGTGQAREP
;
A
#
# COMPACT_ATOMS: atom_id res chain seq x y z
N MET A 1 6.31 -10.79 16.66
CA MET A 1 6.35 -10.73 15.18
C MET A 1 6.52 -9.29 14.75
N LYS A 2 7.32 -9.06 13.72
CA LYS A 2 7.48 -7.77 13.05
C LYS A 2 6.48 -7.66 11.91
N VAL A 3 5.69 -6.59 11.89
CA VAL A 3 4.59 -6.40 10.95
C VAL A 3 4.79 -5.10 10.16
N LEU A 4 4.83 -5.22 8.84
CA LEU A 4 4.91 -4.08 7.94
C LEU A 4 3.50 -3.66 7.51
N VAL A 5 3.10 -2.44 7.85
CA VAL A 5 1.76 -1.90 7.61
C VAL A 5 1.80 -0.91 6.45
N ALA A 6 1.01 -1.15 5.40
CA ALA A 6 0.79 -0.16 4.36
C ALA A 6 -0.08 0.99 4.89
N MET A 7 0.51 2.18 5.00
CA MET A 7 -0.11 3.40 5.54
C MET A 7 -0.35 4.42 4.42
N SER A 8 -1.62 4.73 4.15
CA SER A 8 -2.03 5.68 3.11
C SER A 8 -2.29 7.10 3.65
N GLY A 9 -1.99 7.36 4.92
CA GLY A 9 -2.41 8.59 5.63
C GLY A 9 -3.90 8.60 6.02
N GLY A 10 -4.65 7.56 5.66
CA GLY A 10 -6.05 7.39 6.05
C GLY A 10 -6.21 6.84 7.47
N VAL A 11 -7.41 7.01 8.02
CA VAL A 11 -7.79 6.53 9.36
C VAL A 11 -7.66 5.01 9.47
N ASP A 12 -8.07 4.25 8.46
CA ASP A 12 -8.12 2.79 8.54
C ASP A 12 -6.73 2.18 8.72
N SER A 13 -5.76 2.62 7.91
CA SER A 13 -4.38 2.16 8.05
C SER A 13 -3.72 2.63 9.34
N SER A 14 -4.11 3.81 9.83
CA SER A 14 -3.61 4.37 11.09
C SER A 14 -4.08 3.56 12.29
N VAL A 15 -5.38 3.24 12.33
CA VAL A 15 -5.98 2.40 13.37
C VAL A 15 -5.45 0.98 13.27
N ALA A 16 -5.26 0.42 12.08
CA ALA A 16 -4.65 -0.89 11.91
C ALA A 16 -3.23 -0.96 12.51
N ALA A 17 -2.39 0.05 12.25
CA ALA A 17 -1.06 0.16 12.84
C ALA A 17 -1.11 0.28 14.37
N TYR A 18 -2.02 1.11 14.89
CA TYR A 18 -2.23 1.26 16.33
C TYR A 18 -2.65 -0.06 16.99
N LEU A 19 -3.65 -0.76 16.46
CA LEU A 19 -4.14 -2.02 17.01
C LEU A 19 -3.07 -3.11 17.02
N LEU A 20 -2.25 -3.22 15.97
CA LEU A 20 -1.13 -4.16 15.94
C LEU A 20 -0.06 -3.82 16.98
N LYS A 21 0.20 -2.52 17.20
CA LYS A 21 1.12 -2.08 18.25
C LYS A 21 0.58 -2.42 19.64
N GLU A 22 -0.70 -2.16 19.91
CA GLU A 22 -1.36 -2.51 21.18
C GLU A 22 -1.35 -4.02 21.45
N GLN A 23 -1.37 -4.84 20.40
CA GLN A 23 -1.21 -6.31 20.47
C GLN A 23 0.24 -6.75 20.76
N GLY A 24 1.19 -5.83 20.89
CA GLY A 24 2.60 -6.11 21.21
C GLY A 24 3.47 -6.49 20.01
N HIS A 25 3.02 -6.20 18.78
CA HIS A 25 3.85 -6.41 17.59
C HIS A 25 4.90 -5.31 17.41
N GLU A 26 6.04 -5.65 16.79
CA GLU A 26 6.98 -4.65 16.28
C GLU A 26 6.42 -4.13 14.95
N VAL A 27 5.90 -2.90 14.95
CA VAL A 27 5.21 -2.34 13.79
C VAL A 27 6.13 -1.39 13.01
N ILE A 28 6.13 -1.52 11.69
CA ILE A 28 6.79 -0.62 10.75
C ILE A 28 5.74 -0.11 9.76
N GLY A 29 5.68 1.20 9.53
CA GLY A 29 4.82 1.82 8.52
C GLY A 29 5.51 1.90 7.15
N LEU A 30 4.74 1.78 6.07
CA LEU A 30 5.17 1.97 4.70
C LEU A 30 4.15 2.79 3.91
N SER A 31 4.58 3.85 3.25
CA SER A 31 3.76 4.58 2.26
C SER A 31 4.31 4.41 0.84
N PHE A 32 3.41 4.51 -0.14
CA PHE A 32 3.75 4.40 -1.56
C PHE A 32 3.68 5.76 -2.23
N GLU A 33 4.73 6.14 -2.94
CA GLU A 33 4.70 7.29 -3.85
C GLU A 33 4.21 6.79 -5.23
N LEU A 34 2.99 7.18 -5.59
CA LEU A 34 2.29 6.68 -6.79
C LEU A 34 2.32 7.66 -7.97
N TRP A 35 2.48 8.95 -7.70
CA TRP A 35 2.40 9.99 -8.74
C TRP A 35 3.35 11.14 -8.45
N ASP A 36 3.86 11.72 -9.54
CA ASP A 36 4.78 12.83 -9.51
C ASP A 36 4.04 14.19 -9.57
N GLN A 37 4.36 15.08 -8.64
CA GLN A 37 3.77 16.41 -8.51
C GLN A 37 4.47 17.46 -9.39
N ARG A 38 5.10 17.05 -10.49
CA ARG A 38 5.86 17.95 -11.40
C ARG A 38 5.02 19.05 -12.05
N ASP A 39 3.69 18.99 -12.02
CA ASP A 39 2.82 20.07 -12.51
C ASP A 39 2.00 20.70 -11.37
N THR A 40 2.60 21.69 -10.72
CA THR A 40 2.04 22.45 -9.58
C THR A 40 0.83 23.33 -9.94
N LYS A 41 0.38 23.31 -11.19
CA LYS A 41 -0.70 24.18 -11.70
C LYS A 41 -2.09 23.60 -11.56
N ASN A 42 -2.22 22.32 -11.19
CA ASN A 42 -3.51 21.68 -11.05
C ASN A 42 -3.83 21.40 -9.57
N PRO A 43 -4.66 22.22 -8.90
CA PRO A 43 -5.01 22.04 -7.49
C PRO A 43 -5.81 20.75 -7.23
N ASN A 44 -6.18 20.02 -8.28
CA ASN A 44 -6.87 18.73 -8.21
C ASN A 44 -5.93 17.50 -8.26
N ILE A 45 -4.60 17.67 -8.35
CA ILE A 45 -3.64 16.56 -8.27
C ILE A 45 -3.45 16.20 -6.80
N CYS A 46 -4.42 15.45 -6.29
CA CYS A 46 -4.51 15.09 -4.89
C CYS A 46 -3.27 14.30 -4.40
N CYS A 47 -2.55 14.94 -3.49
CA CYS A 47 -2.30 14.36 -2.18
C CYS A 47 -1.26 13.22 -2.03
N SER A 48 -0.38 12.90 -2.98
CA SER A 48 0.65 11.86 -2.73
C SER A 48 1.62 12.27 -1.60
N LEU A 49 2.22 13.46 -1.67
CA LEU A 49 3.15 13.94 -0.64
C LEU A 49 2.46 14.29 0.69
N GLU A 50 1.29 14.93 0.62
CA GLU A 50 0.52 15.27 1.83
C GLU A 50 0.06 14.02 2.59
N THR A 51 -0.44 13.00 1.90
CA THR A 51 -0.85 11.74 2.56
C THR A 51 0.34 10.96 3.12
N ILE A 52 1.49 10.98 2.44
CA ILE A 52 2.75 10.44 3.00
C ILE A 52 3.13 11.19 4.27
N GLN A 53 3.01 12.52 4.29
CA GLN A 53 3.28 13.32 5.48
C GLN A 53 2.32 12.98 6.62
N ILE A 54 1.01 12.87 6.35
CA ILE A 54 0.02 12.45 7.35
C ILE A 54 0.37 11.06 7.91
N ALA A 55 0.73 10.11 7.05
CA ALA A 55 1.14 8.77 7.48
C ALA A 55 2.39 8.81 8.37
N ARG A 56 3.35 9.67 8.04
CA ARG A 56 4.57 9.88 8.82
C ARG A 56 4.27 10.50 10.19
N ASP A 57 3.41 11.51 10.25
CA ASP A 57 3.02 12.16 11.51
C ASP A 57 2.28 11.18 12.44
N VAL A 58 1.41 10.33 11.87
CA VAL A 58 0.77 9.24 12.62
C VAL A 58 1.80 8.24 13.12
N ALA A 59 2.74 7.82 12.27
CA ALA A 59 3.79 6.89 12.66
C ALA A 59 4.67 7.44 13.80
N GLU A 60 5.00 8.74 13.76
CA GLU A 60 5.73 9.43 14.83
C GLU A 60 4.95 9.44 16.15
N LYS A 61 3.66 9.79 16.11
CA LYS A 61 2.76 9.73 17.29
C LYS A 61 2.65 8.31 17.85
N LEU A 62 2.64 7.31 16.97
CA LEU A 62 2.65 5.91 17.33
C LEU A 62 4.06 5.40 17.71
N GLY A 63 5.12 6.21 17.62
CA GLY A 63 6.49 5.79 17.92
C GLY A 63 6.97 4.58 17.09
N ILE A 64 6.54 4.48 15.83
CA ILE A 64 6.92 3.41 14.89
C ILE A 64 7.80 3.97 13.77
N LYS A 65 8.68 3.14 13.20
CA LYS A 65 9.46 3.52 12.01
C LYS A 65 8.52 3.63 10.81
N HIS A 66 8.81 4.58 9.91
CA HIS A 66 8.04 4.77 8.68
C HIS A 66 8.98 4.91 7.49
N TYR A 67 8.66 4.21 6.40
CA TYR A 67 9.37 4.26 5.14
C TYR A 67 8.46 4.72 4.01
N THR A 68 9.07 5.23 2.95
CA THR A 68 8.40 5.50 1.68
C THR A 68 9.05 4.67 0.59
N THR A 69 8.24 4.11 -0.31
CA THR A 69 8.73 3.40 -1.51
C THR A 69 8.14 4.05 -2.75
N ASP A 70 9.02 4.39 -3.68
CA ASP A 70 8.65 4.87 -5.01
C ASP A 70 8.14 3.70 -5.87
N VAL A 71 6.91 3.83 -6.35
CA VAL A 71 6.26 2.86 -7.23
C VAL A 71 5.63 3.56 -8.45
N ARG A 72 6.10 4.77 -8.78
CA ARG A 72 5.51 5.61 -9.85
C ARG A 72 5.57 4.92 -11.21
N ASP A 73 6.74 4.39 -11.58
CA ASP A 73 6.95 3.75 -12.88
C ASP A 73 6.08 2.50 -13.06
N SER A 74 6.00 1.64 -12.03
CA SER A 74 5.13 0.47 -12.07
C SER A 74 3.66 0.84 -12.02
N PHE A 75 3.27 1.84 -11.23
CA PHE A 75 1.89 2.30 -11.19
C PHE A 75 1.43 2.85 -12.55
N TYR A 76 2.27 3.66 -13.21
CA TYR A 76 1.96 4.17 -14.53
C TYR A 76 1.78 3.04 -15.55
N ARG A 77 2.80 2.19 -15.70
CA ARG A 77 2.80 1.09 -16.68
C ARG A 77 1.71 0.04 -16.40
N ASP A 78 1.63 -0.44 -15.17
CA ASP A 78 0.83 -1.64 -14.84
C ASP A 78 -0.62 -1.30 -14.44
N VAL A 79 -0.97 -0.01 -14.25
CA VAL A 79 -2.33 0.44 -13.88
C VAL A 79 -2.88 1.50 -14.83
N ILE A 80 -2.12 2.56 -15.09
CA ILE A 80 -2.64 3.73 -15.82
C ILE A 80 -2.71 3.47 -17.33
N GLU A 81 -1.70 2.85 -17.92
CA GLU A 81 -1.72 2.51 -19.36
C GLU A 81 -2.90 1.59 -19.70
N GLU A 82 -3.11 0.54 -18.91
CA GLU A 82 -4.23 -0.39 -19.07
C GLU A 82 -5.58 0.30 -18.85
N PHE A 83 -5.69 1.13 -17.80
CA PHE A 83 -6.89 1.91 -17.54
C PHE A 83 -7.25 2.78 -18.75
N CYS A 84 -6.30 3.55 -19.27
CA CYS A 84 -6.52 4.43 -20.42
C CYS A 84 -6.88 3.63 -21.68
N SER A 85 -6.18 2.53 -21.97
CA SER A 85 -6.45 1.66 -23.11
C SER A 85 -7.88 1.11 -23.08
N LEU A 86 -8.31 0.55 -21.95
CA LEU A 86 -9.66 0.01 -21.77
C LEU A 86 -10.72 1.10 -21.86
N TYR A 87 -10.46 2.27 -21.26
CA TYR A 87 -11.40 3.39 -21.30
C TYR A 87 -11.62 3.89 -22.74
N ILE A 88 -10.54 4.02 -23.52
CA ILE A 88 -10.61 4.41 -24.95
C ILE A 88 -11.39 3.37 -25.77
N SER A 89 -11.33 2.08 -25.38
CA SER A 89 -12.08 1.01 -26.04
C SER A 89 -13.57 0.94 -25.65
N GLY A 90 -14.05 1.87 -24.82
CA GLY A 90 -15.45 1.92 -24.39
C GLY A 90 -15.79 1.00 -23.22
N VAL A 91 -14.78 0.41 -22.56
CA VAL A 91 -14.93 -0.37 -21.33
C VAL A 91 -14.88 0.57 -20.14
N THR A 92 -15.57 0.22 -19.04
CA THR A 92 -15.42 0.90 -17.74
C THR A 92 -14.45 0.08 -16.86
N PRO A 93 -13.13 0.35 -16.88
CA PRO A 93 -12.15 -0.38 -16.09
C PRO A 93 -12.18 -0.02 -14.61
N ASN A 94 -11.72 -0.95 -13.76
CA ASN A 94 -11.48 -0.71 -12.34
C ASN A 94 -9.97 -0.73 -12.04
N PRO A 95 -9.31 0.44 -11.94
CA PRO A 95 -7.86 0.51 -11.74
C PRO A 95 -7.42 0.02 -10.35
N CYS A 96 -8.33 -0.01 -9.36
CA CYS A 96 -8.02 -0.45 -8.01
C CYS A 96 -7.67 -1.94 -7.95
N ILE A 97 -8.26 -2.77 -8.83
CA ILE A 97 -7.94 -4.20 -8.91
C ILE A 97 -6.49 -4.39 -9.37
N LEU A 98 -6.08 -3.65 -10.41
CA LEU A 98 -4.71 -3.69 -10.94
C LEU A 98 -3.71 -3.13 -9.91
N CYS A 99 -4.05 -2.01 -9.26
CA CYS A 99 -3.23 -1.42 -8.20
C CYS A 99 -2.98 -2.39 -7.04
N ASN A 100 -4.01 -3.09 -6.56
CA ASN A 100 -3.81 -4.09 -5.51
C ASN A 100 -2.91 -5.24 -6.01
N LYS A 101 -3.19 -5.79 -7.19
CA LYS A 101 -2.47 -6.93 -7.76
C LYS A 101 -1.00 -6.64 -8.06
N PHE A 102 -0.72 -5.55 -8.77
CA PHE A 102 0.59 -5.28 -9.34
C PHE A 102 1.44 -4.33 -8.49
N ILE A 103 0.80 -3.46 -7.69
CA ILE A 103 1.51 -2.41 -6.95
C ILE A 103 1.53 -2.74 -5.47
N LYS A 104 0.37 -2.69 -4.77
CA LYS A 104 0.34 -2.73 -3.32
C LYS A 104 0.94 -4.01 -2.76
N PHE A 105 0.43 -5.18 -3.15
CA PHE A 105 0.93 -6.44 -2.55
C PHE A 105 2.36 -6.74 -2.98
N LYS A 106 2.71 -6.49 -4.25
CA LYS A 106 4.08 -6.70 -4.73
C LYS A 106 5.09 -5.82 -3.99
N ALA A 107 4.85 -4.51 -3.92
CA ALA A 107 5.74 -3.58 -3.24
C ALA A 107 5.79 -3.83 -1.73
N LEU A 108 4.65 -4.13 -1.11
CA LEU A 108 4.57 -4.42 0.33
C LEU A 108 5.31 -5.71 0.69
N LEU A 109 5.16 -6.78 -0.08
CA LEU A 109 5.86 -8.05 0.16
C LEU A 109 7.37 -7.93 -0.08
N ASN A 110 7.80 -7.21 -1.12
CA ASN A 110 9.21 -6.93 -1.35
C ASN A 110 9.81 -6.14 -0.18
N LYS A 111 9.11 -5.10 0.29
CA LYS A 111 9.58 -4.29 1.43
C LYS A 111 9.57 -5.08 2.74
N ALA A 112 8.63 -6.00 2.93
CA ALA A 112 8.61 -6.89 4.07
C ALA A 112 9.86 -7.77 4.11
N ALA A 113 10.27 -8.32 2.96
CA ALA A 113 11.52 -9.09 2.86
C ALA A 113 12.76 -8.23 3.18
N GLU A 114 12.84 -7.01 2.66
CA GLU A 114 13.96 -6.08 2.94
C GLU A 114 14.06 -5.68 4.42
N THR A 115 12.93 -5.51 5.08
CA THR A 115 12.86 -5.06 6.49
C THR A 115 12.85 -6.21 7.50
N GLY A 116 12.82 -7.46 7.00
CA GLY A 116 12.72 -8.68 7.79
C GLY A 116 11.42 -8.75 8.60
N ALA A 117 10.30 -8.31 8.00
CA ALA A 117 8.98 -8.41 8.59
C ALA A 117 8.40 -9.83 8.37
N ASP A 118 7.80 -10.37 9.42
CA ASP A 118 7.17 -11.70 9.41
C ASP A 118 5.80 -11.66 8.71
N LEU A 119 5.12 -10.52 8.80
CA LEU A 119 3.76 -10.32 8.29
C LEU A 119 3.61 -8.94 7.64
N VAL A 120 2.60 -8.83 6.78
CA VAL A 120 2.15 -7.57 6.21
C VAL A 120 0.71 -7.29 6.63
N ALA A 121 0.37 -6.01 6.77
CA ALA A 121 -0.99 -5.58 7.08
C ALA A 121 -1.39 -4.35 6.26
N THR A 122 -2.69 -4.15 6.11
CA THR A 122 -3.28 -3.01 5.42
C THR A 122 -4.55 -2.58 6.14
N GLY A 123 -5.05 -1.38 5.86
CA GLY A 123 -6.37 -0.92 6.33
C GLY A 123 -7.57 -1.45 5.54
N HIS A 124 -7.42 -2.52 4.73
CA HIS A 124 -8.56 -3.08 4.00
C HIS A 124 -9.51 -3.80 4.96
N TYR A 125 -10.82 -3.55 4.80
CA TYR A 125 -11.88 -4.25 5.50
C TYR A 125 -12.10 -5.64 4.89
N ALA A 126 -11.15 -6.53 5.15
CA ALA A 126 -11.19 -7.92 4.72
C ALA A 126 -10.64 -8.81 5.85
N ARG A 127 -11.03 -10.08 5.85
CA ARG A 127 -10.50 -11.09 6.78
C ARG A 127 -9.85 -12.20 5.98
N ILE A 128 -8.72 -12.69 6.48
CA ILE A 128 -8.07 -13.89 5.98
C ILE A 128 -8.56 -15.02 6.88
N ASP A 129 -9.29 -15.97 6.31
CA ASP A 129 -9.59 -17.20 7.04
C ASP A 129 -8.29 -18.01 7.18
N PRO A 130 -8.03 -18.62 8.35
CA PRO A 130 -6.82 -19.40 8.55
C PRO A 130 -6.79 -20.57 7.56
N VAL A 131 -5.99 -20.42 6.51
CA VAL A 131 -5.61 -21.51 5.65
C VAL A 131 -4.49 -22.26 6.39
N PRO A 132 -4.55 -23.59 6.54
CA PRO A 132 -3.48 -24.33 7.18
C PRO A 132 -2.13 -23.95 6.56
N PHE A 133 -1.20 -23.50 7.41
CA PHE A 133 0.17 -23.15 7.02
C PHE A 133 0.75 -24.33 6.21
N GLY A 134 1.01 -24.14 4.92
CA GLY A 134 1.69 -25.14 4.07
C GLY A 134 0.92 -25.75 2.89
N THR A 135 -0.22 -25.21 2.43
CA THR A 135 -0.87 -25.73 1.19
C THR A 135 -1.24 -24.68 0.13
N GLY A 136 -0.88 -23.42 0.34
CA GLY A 136 -1.00 -22.39 -0.70
C GLY A 136 0.08 -22.55 -1.76
N GLN A 137 -0.06 -23.50 -2.68
CA GLN A 137 0.54 -23.32 -4.00
C GLN A 137 0.01 -21.99 -4.53
N ALA A 138 0.91 -21.05 -4.82
CA ALA A 138 0.57 -19.93 -5.68
C ALA A 138 -0.05 -20.55 -6.94
N ARG A 139 -1.37 -20.36 -7.13
CA ARG A 139 -1.96 -20.68 -8.41
C ARG A 139 -1.36 -19.66 -9.38
N GLU A 140 -0.38 -20.11 -10.15
CA GLU A 140 0.10 -19.35 -11.31
C GLU A 140 -1.08 -19.08 -12.25
N PRO A 141 -1.07 -17.94 -12.95
CA PRO A 141 -2.19 -17.49 -13.79
C PRO A 141 -2.54 -18.45 -14.92
#